data_AF-A0A3C0G8T0-F1
#
_entry.id   AF-A0A3C0G8T0-F1
#
_cell.length_a   1.000
_cell.length_b   1.000
_cell.length_c   1.000
_cell.angle_alpha   90.00
_cell.angle_beta   90.00
_cell.angle_gamma   90.00
#
_symmetry.space_group_name_H-M   'P 1'
#
loop_
_entity.id
_entity.type
_entity.pdbx_description
1 polymer ?
#
loop_
_entity_poly.entity_id
_entity_poly.type
_entity_poly.pdbx_seq_one_letter_code
_entity_poly.pdbx_strand_id
1 'polypeptide(L)'
;MKNNFNEEEVLNWIDNYIRSTYDSHYSQDKIETTEFVFDAGHGIGFCIGNIIKYAQRYGKKKGYNQDDLLKVVHYAIILLGAEHYDKD
;
A
#
# COMPACT_ATOMS: atom_id res chain seq x y z
N MET A 1 -24.39 2.56 6.25
CA MET A 1 -23.92 2.46 7.65
C MET A 1 -23.63 3.88 8.12
N LYS A 2 -24.14 4.37 9.26
CA LYS A 2 -23.81 5.75 9.72
C LYS A 2 -22.49 5.70 10.46
N ASN A 3 -21.39 5.84 9.73
CA ASN A 3 -20.04 5.75 10.30
C ASN A 3 -19.55 7.13 10.73
N ASN A 4 -19.23 7.29 12.01
CA ASN A 4 -18.64 8.52 12.57
C ASN A 4 -17.26 8.86 11.99
N PHE A 5 -16.69 7.96 11.19
CA PHE A 5 -15.35 8.05 10.62
C PHE A 5 -15.31 7.95 9.08
N ASN A 6 -16.47 8.01 8.40
CA ASN A 6 -16.57 7.90 6.94
C ASN A 6 -15.86 6.66 6.35
N GLU A 7 -15.83 5.53 7.06
CA GLU A 7 -14.99 4.39 6.68
C GLU A 7 -15.31 3.85 5.28
N GLU A 8 -16.58 3.91 4.84
CA GLU A 8 -16.99 3.53 3.49
C GLU A 8 -16.31 4.41 2.42
N GLU A 9 -16.25 5.71 2.65
CA GLU A 9 -15.57 6.65 1.76
C GLU A 9 -14.05 6.41 1.76
N VAL A 10 -13.47 6.14 2.93
CA VAL A 10 -12.04 5.83 3.08
C VAL A 10 -11.69 4.52 2.35
N LEU A 11 -12.52 3.49 2.44
CA LEU A 11 -12.34 2.24 1.70
C LEU A 11 -12.38 2.48 0.18
N ASN A 12 -13.30 3.32 -0.30
CA ASN A 12 -13.34 3.70 -1.71
C ASN A 12 -12.07 4.46 -2.13
N TRP A 13 -11.53 5.34 -1.28
CA TRP A 13 -10.27 6.02 -1.58
C TRP A 13 -9.08 5.05 -1.62
N ILE A 14 -9.04 4.07 -0.73
CA ILE A 14 -8.02 3.02 -0.73
C ILE A 14 -8.12 2.19 -2.01
N ASP A 15 -9.32 1.70 -2.36
CA ASP A 15 -9.52 0.90 -3.59
C ASP A 15 -9.13 1.68 -4.84
N ASN A 16 -9.58 2.93 -4.97
CA ASN A 16 -9.19 3.80 -6.09
C ASN A 16 -7.68 4.07 -6.12
N TYR A 17 -7.06 4.33 -4.96
CA TYR A 17 -5.61 4.52 -4.88
C TYR A 17 -4.87 3.29 -5.35
N ILE A 18 -5.23 2.11 -4.83
CA ILE A 18 -4.67 0.83 -5.24
C ILE A 18 -4.85 0.66 -6.74
N ARG A 19 -6.06 0.69 -7.29
CA ARG A 19 -6.27 0.57 -8.75
C ARG A 19 -5.41 1.54 -9.55
N SER A 20 -5.29 2.78 -9.10
CA SER A 20 -4.45 3.78 -9.77
C SER A 20 -2.96 3.46 -9.73
N THR A 21 -2.45 2.80 -8.67
CA THR A 21 -1.06 2.31 -8.66
C THR A 21 -0.88 1.21 -9.67
N TYR A 22 -1.92 0.43 -9.98
CA TYR A 22 -1.88 -0.56 -11.03
C TYR A 22 -1.98 0.14 -12.41
N ASP A 23 -2.92 1.03 -12.64
CA ASP A 23 -3.06 1.73 -13.93
C ASP A 23 -1.83 2.60 -14.28
N SER A 24 -1.22 3.25 -13.29
CA SER A 24 -0.05 4.12 -13.46
C SER A 24 1.29 3.37 -13.50
N HIS A 25 1.34 2.11 -13.02
CA HIS A 25 2.55 1.29 -13.05
C HIS A 25 2.50 0.14 -14.07
N TYR A 26 1.31 -0.26 -14.55
CA TYR A 26 1.10 -1.40 -15.45
C TYR A 26 1.09 -0.97 -16.92
N SER A 27 1.54 0.24 -17.22
CA SER A 27 2.10 0.56 -18.53
C SER A 27 3.46 -0.16 -18.67
N GLN A 28 3.35 -1.43 -19.02
CA GLN A 28 4.32 -2.37 -19.58
C GLN A 28 5.48 -2.96 -18.73
N ASP A 29 6.12 -2.32 -17.74
CA ASP A 29 7.43 -2.87 -17.27
C ASP A 29 7.80 -2.76 -15.76
N LYS A 30 6.86 -2.48 -14.82
CA LYS A 30 7.25 -2.15 -13.41
C LYS A 30 6.68 -2.99 -12.26
N ILE A 31 5.75 -3.90 -12.54
CA ILE A 31 5.18 -4.79 -11.51
C ILE A 31 6.23 -5.81 -11.06
N GLU A 32 7.28 -6.00 -11.87
CA GLU A 32 8.45 -6.78 -11.52
C GLU A 32 9.12 -6.33 -10.21
N THR A 33 9.08 -5.06 -9.78
CA THR A 33 9.89 -4.66 -8.60
C THR A 33 9.35 -5.22 -7.29
N THR A 34 8.03 -5.24 -7.07
CA THR A 34 7.49 -5.77 -5.81
C THR A 34 7.54 -7.28 -5.83
N GLU A 35 7.09 -7.91 -6.92
CA GLU A 35 7.17 -9.37 -7.11
C GLU A 35 8.60 -9.88 -6.99
N PHE A 36 9.58 -9.26 -7.67
CA PHE A 36 10.99 -9.62 -7.56
C PHE A 36 11.53 -9.49 -6.14
N VAL A 37 11.10 -8.49 -5.37
CA VAL A 37 11.50 -8.33 -3.97
C VAL A 37 10.90 -9.43 -3.09
N PHE A 38 9.68 -9.89 -3.40
CA PHE A 38 9.08 -11.06 -2.74
C PHE A 38 9.79 -12.35 -3.15
N ASP A 39 10.06 -12.58 -4.43
CA ASP A 39 10.81 -13.72 -4.97
C ASP A 39 12.23 -13.81 -4.38
N ALA A 40 12.86 -12.66 -4.11
CA ALA A 40 14.16 -12.58 -3.45
C ALA A 40 14.09 -12.82 -1.91
N GLY A 41 12.91 -13.10 -1.35
CA GLY A 41 12.72 -13.34 0.10
C GLY A 41 12.77 -12.08 0.96
N HIS A 42 12.60 -10.90 0.37
CA HIS A 42 12.72 -9.60 1.05
C HIS A 42 11.38 -8.84 1.19
N GLY A 43 10.26 -9.44 0.76
CA GLY A 43 8.94 -8.81 0.76
C GLY A 43 8.48 -8.26 2.10
N ILE A 44 8.64 -9.00 3.19
CA ILE A 44 8.27 -8.56 4.55
C ILE A 44 9.04 -7.29 4.93
N GLY A 45 10.37 -7.33 4.82
CA GLY A 45 11.24 -6.20 5.17
C GLY A 45 10.94 -4.97 4.30
N PHE A 46 10.65 -5.18 3.02
CA PHE A 46 10.28 -4.12 2.09
C PHE A 46 8.95 -3.45 2.47
N CYS A 47 7.90 -4.23 2.74
CA CYS A 47 6.60 -3.69 3.14
C CYS A 47 6.68 -2.95 4.49
N ILE A 48 7.28 -3.57 5.51
CA ILE A 48 7.42 -2.96 6.84
C ILE A 48 8.27 -1.68 6.78
N GLY A 49 9.38 -1.69 6.04
CA GLY A 49 10.22 -0.51 5.84
C GLY A 49 9.45 0.65 5.18
N ASN A 50 8.61 0.35 4.19
CA ASN A 50 7.76 1.36 3.57
C ASN A 50 6.68 1.88 4.52
N ILE A 51 6.02 1.01 5.29
CA ILE A 51 5.05 1.42 6.32
C ILE A 51 5.68 2.41 7.31
N ILE A 52 6.85 2.06 7.86
CA ILE A 52 7.57 2.94 8.80
C ILE A 52 7.92 4.28 8.13
N LYS A 53 8.46 4.23 6.91
CA LYS A 53 8.83 5.43 6.14
C LYS A 53 7.64 6.38 5.96
N TYR A 54 6.48 5.89 5.54
CA TYR A 54 5.31 6.75 5.27
C TYR A 54 4.62 7.20 6.56
N ALA A 55 4.57 6.35 7.59
CA ALA A 55 4.09 6.73 8.91
C ALA A 55 4.92 7.87 9.51
N GLN A 56 6.26 7.79 9.42
CA GLN A 56 7.16 8.85 9.90
C GLN A 56 7.07 10.15 9.09
N ARG A 57 6.61 10.06 7.84
CA ARG A 57 6.50 11.18 6.92
C ARG A 57 5.26 12.03 7.18
N TYR A 58 4.17 11.40 7.60
CA TYR A 58 2.91 12.06 7.92
C TYR A 58 3.10 13.09 9.04
N GLY A 59 2.68 14.34 8.81
CA GLY A 59 2.91 15.47 9.72
C GLY A 59 4.31 16.10 9.61
N LYS A 60 5.23 15.56 8.80
CA LYS A 60 6.57 16.11 8.58
C LYS A 60 6.76 16.65 7.16
N LYS A 61 6.62 15.79 6.15
CA LYS A 61 6.87 16.17 4.75
C LYS A 61 5.56 16.47 4.03
N LYS A 62 5.37 17.72 3.63
CA LYS A 62 4.11 18.25 3.08
C LYS A 62 2.95 18.22 4.09
N GLY A 63 3.26 18.32 5.40
CA GLY A 63 2.27 18.32 6.47
C GLY A 63 1.53 16.98 6.59
N TYR A 64 0.22 17.04 6.75
CA TYR A 64 -0.67 15.87 6.89
C TYR A 64 -1.13 15.36 5.53
N ASN A 65 -0.17 14.89 4.72
CA ASN A 65 -0.45 14.43 3.37
C ASN A 65 -1.18 13.08 3.37
N GLN A 66 -2.42 13.04 2.87
CA GLN A 66 -3.26 11.83 2.80
C GLN A 66 -2.57 10.67 2.07
N ASP A 67 -1.78 10.96 1.05
CA ASP A 67 -0.99 9.98 0.29
C ASP A 67 -0.06 9.12 1.15
N ASP A 68 0.40 9.67 2.28
CA ASP A 68 1.27 8.91 3.18
C ASP A 68 0.46 7.85 3.95
N LEU A 69 -0.77 8.16 4.35
CA LEU A 69 -1.69 7.17 4.96
C LEU A 69 -2.16 6.12 3.96
N LEU A 70 -2.51 6.52 2.74
CA LEU A 70 -2.89 5.59 1.66
C LEU A 70 -1.76 4.59 1.37
N LYS A 71 -0.50 5.04 1.37
CA LYS A 71 0.66 4.16 1.18
C LYS A 71 0.87 3.22 2.36
N VAL A 72 0.70 3.69 3.61
CA VAL A 72 0.76 2.81 4.79
C VAL A 72 -0.23 1.65 4.64
N VAL A 73 -1.49 1.96 4.30
CA VAL A 73 -2.53 0.94 4.12
C VAL A 73 -2.23 0.03 2.93
N HIS A 74 -1.76 0.57 1.81
CA HIS A 74 -1.43 -0.21 0.63
C HIS A 74 -0.35 -1.27 0.89
N TYR A 75 0.76 -0.92 1.57
CA TYR A 75 1.80 -1.89 1.92
C TYR A 75 1.34 -2.92 2.96
N ALA A 76 0.42 -2.55 3.86
CA ALA A 76 -0.21 -3.51 4.76
C ALA A 76 -1.09 -4.52 4.00
N ILE A 77 -1.87 -4.06 3.02
CA ILE A 77 -2.69 -4.92 2.15
C ILE A 77 -1.82 -5.85 1.31
N ILE A 78 -0.72 -5.36 0.71
CA ILE A 78 0.23 -6.20 -0.05
C ILE A 78 0.78 -7.32 0.83
N LEU A 79 1.27 -6.97 2.03
CA LEU A 79 1.86 -7.95 2.94
C LEU A 79 0.84 -8.99 3.39
N LEU A 80 -0.36 -8.55 3.77
CA LEU A 80 -1.46 -9.45 4.14
C LEU A 80 -1.83 -10.36 2.96
N GLY A 81 -1.95 -9.82 1.76
CA GLY A 81 -2.21 -10.59 0.55
C GLY A 81 -1.15 -11.68 0.34
N ALA A 82 0.13 -11.31 0.38
CA ALA A 82 1.24 -12.24 0.19
C ALA A 82 1.27 -13.38 1.24
N GLU A 83 0.96 -13.10 2.51
CA GLU A 83 0.89 -14.14 3.56
C GLU A 83 -0.26 -15.16 3.38
N HIS A 84 -1.23 -14.82 2.52
CA HIS A 84 -2.43 -15.61 2.25
C HIS A 84 -2.55 -16.11 0.80
N TYR A 85 -1.66 -15.71 -0.10
CA TYR A 85 -1.67 -16.13 -1.51
C TYR A 85 -0.85 -17.41 -1.78
N ASP A 86 0.09 -17.77 -0.90
CA ASP A 86 0.98 -18.95 -1.05
C ASP A 86 0.70 -20.07 -0.01
N LYS A 87 -0.58 -20.35 0.28
CA LYS A 87 -0.95 -21.44 1.23
C LYS A 87 -1.71 -22.62 0.63
N ASP A 88 -1.75 -22.73 -0.70
CA ASP A 88 -2.28 -23.90 -1.41
C ASP A 88 -1.19 -24.61 -2.23
#